data_AF-A0A947RDE7-F1
#
_entry.id   AF-A0A947RDE7-F1
#
_cell.length_a   1.000
_cell.length_b   1.000
_cell.length_c   1.000
_cell.angle_alpha   90.00
_cell.angle_beta   90.00
_cell.angle_gamma   90.00
#
_symmetry.space_group_name_H-M   'P 1'
#
loop_
_entity.id
_entity.type
_entity.pdbx_description
1 polymer ?
#
loop_
_entity_poly.entity_id
_entity_poly.type
_entity_poly.pdbx_seq_one_letter_code
_entity_poly.pdbx_strand_id
1 'polypeptide(L)'
;MTNENHEWWNSVNHGGMLISPSRLTQYFPEHVEPMPFYVVERLRRDYTRYERNKTETETALIDTVMERVCNLNEISGGIWVKGASIDQKYSIKLSTGEIQKPRRVWEGKNGEVFPVFVDKATRIGVGRGKRAVSKV
;
A
#
# COMPACT_ATOMS: atom_id res chain seq x y z
N MET A 1 -11.77 25.51 -17.15
CA MET A 1 -10.83 25.92 -16.09
C MET A 1 -10.14 24.65 -15.64
N THR A 2 -8.91 24.45 -16.10
CA THR A 2 -8.08 23.30 -15.75
C THR A 2 -7.74 23.40 -14.26
N ASN A 3 -8.10 22.36 -13.51
CA ASN A 3 -7.86 22.27 -12.08
C ASN A 3 -6.35 21.97 -11.90
N GLU A 4 -5.51 23.02 -11.93
CA GLU A 4 -4.05 22.92 -11.70
C GLU A 4 -3.72 22.45 -10.27
N ASN A 5 -4.68 22.56 -9.36
CA ASN A 5 -4.56 22.07 -7.99
C ASN A 5 -4.52 20.52 -8.01
N HIS A 6 -3.45 19.94 -7.45
CA HIS A 6 -3.16 18.50 -7.37
C HIS A 6 -2.56 17.83 -8.62
N GLU A 7 -1.65 18.50 -9.36
CA GLU A 7 -0.86 17.86 -10.42
C GLU A 7 -0.19 16.54 -9.98
N TRP A 8 0.21 16.45 -8.71
CA TRP A 8 0.79 15.25 -8.12
C TRP A 8 -0.15 14.04 -8.24
N TRP A 9 -1.47 14.21 -8.14
CA TRP A 9 -2.43 13.13 -8.28
C TRP A 9 -2.57 12.69 -9.74
N ASN A 10 -2.60 13.65 -10.65
CA ASN A 10 -2.65 13.38 -12.10
C ASN A 10 -1.37 12.70 -12.61
N SER A 11 -0.26 12.85 -11.90
CA SER A 11 1.03 12.22 -12.25
C SER A 11 1.06 10.71 -11.99
N VAL A 12 0.12 10.17 -11.22
CA VAL A 12 0.12 8.74 -10.86
C VAL A 12 -0.76 7.96 -11.84
N ASN A 13 -0.20 6.85 -12.34
CA ASN A 13 -0.91 5.91 -13.23
C ASN A 13 -1.90 5.05 -12.44
N HIS A 14 -3.04 5.62 -12.05
CA HIS A 14 -4.07 4.95 -11.26
C HIS A 14 -4.95 3.96 -12.06
N GLY A 15 -4.83 3.93 -13.40
CA GLY A 15 -5.62 3.04 -14.26
C GLY A 15 -7.12 3.36 -14.29
N GLY A 16 -7.54 4.51 -13.73
CA GLY A 16 -8.92 4.96 -13.59
C GLY A 16 -9.07 6.07 -12.55
N MET A 17 -10.30 6.51 -12.28
CA MET A 17 -10.60 7.53 -11.28
C MET A 17 -10.84 6.88 -9.92
N LEU A 18 -9.77 6.74 -9.11
CA LEU A 18 -9.85 6.21 -7.75
C LEU A 18 -10.47 7.20 -6.75
N ILE A 19 -10.17 8.48 -6.93
CA ILE A 19 -10.69 9.59 -6.13
C ILE A 19 -11.19 10.66 -7.11
N SER A 20 -12.41 11.16 -6.90
CA SER A 20 -12.96 12.23 -7.74
C SER A 20 -12.26 13.56 -7.45
N PRO A 21 -12.07 14.44 -8.45
CA PRO A 21 -11.38 15.73 -8.25
C PRO A 21 -11.95 16.61 -7.12
N SER A 22 -13.27 16.63 -6.96
CA SER A 22 -13.94 17.39 -5.89
C SER A 22 -13.56 16.90 -4.48
N ARG A 23 -13.25 15.61 -4.33
CA ARG A 23 -12.81 15.01 -3.05
C ARG A 23 -11.34 15.31 -2.76
N LEU A 24 -10.52 15.48 -3.79
CA LEU A 24 -9.12 15.92 -3.62
C LEU A 24 -9.09 17.30 -2.98
N THR A 25 -9.80 18.27 -3.57
CA THR A 25 -9.88 19.64 -3.02
C THR A 25 -10.47 19.69 -1.60
N GLN A 26 -11.37 18.77 -1.25
CA GLN A 26 -12.00 18.75 0.07
C GLN A 26 -11.11 18.17 1.18
N TYR A 27 -10.33 17.13 0.88
CA TYR A 27 -9.67 16.32 1.92
C TYR A 27 -8.15 16.29 1.82
N PHE A 28 -7.56 16.77 0.73
CA PHE A 28 -6.12 16.67 0.49
C PHE A 28 -5.50 18.06 0.36
N PRO A 29 -4.23 18.20 0.74
CA PRO A 29 -3.52 19.46 0.57
C PRO A 29 -3.23 19.70 -0.92
N GLU A 30 -3.24 20.97 -1.31
CA GLU A 30 -2.93 21.40 -2.67
C GLU A 30 -1.50 21.01 -3.09
N HIS A 31 -0.57 21.07 -2.13
CA HIS A 31 0.81 20.66 -2.29
C HIS A 31 1.19 19.56 -1.28
N VAL A 32 1.98 18.60 -1.74
CA VAL A 32 2.53 17.54 -0.89
C VAL A 32 3.90 17.99 -0.41
N GLU A 33 4.10 17.98 0.91
CA GLU A 33 5.41 18.27 1.50
C GLU A 33 6.46 17.29 0.96
N PRO A 34 7.66 17.77 0.55
CA PRO A 34 8.71 16.90 0.08
C PRO A 34 9.08 15.87 1.14
N MET A 35 9.22 14.62 0.71
CA MET A 35 9.67 13.56 1.59
C MET A 35 11.10 13.85 2.09
N PRO A 36 11.39 13.66 3.40
CA PRO A 36 12.73 13.85 3.92
C PRO A 36 13.76 13.00 3.17
N PHE A 37 14.91 13.59 2.85
CA PHE A 37 15.94 12.97 2.00
C PHE A 37 16.36 11.58 2.47
N TYR A 38 16.52 11.38 3.77
CA TYR A 38 16.91 10.08 4.34
C TYR A 38 15.86 8.97 4.08
N VAL A 39 14.57 9.32 4.00
CA VAL A 39 13.50 8.37 3.67
C VAL A 39 13.57 8.02 2.18
N VAL A 40 13.82 9.01 1.32
CA VAL A 40 14.01 8.81 -0.12
C VAL A 40 15.19 7.87 -0.39
N GLU A 41 16.34 8.10 0.25
CA GLU A 41 17.51 7.23 0.11
C GLU A 41 17.25 5.81 0.63
N ARG A 42 16.53 5.70 1.76
CA ARG A 42 16.14 4.40 2.30
C ARG A 42 15.25 3.64 1.32
N LEU A 43 14.23 4.31 0.78
CA LEU A 43 13.31 3.73 -0.20
C LEU A 43 14.05 3.29 -1.46
N ARG A 44 14.94 4.13 -2.01
CA ARG A 44 15.73 3.79 -3.20
C ARG A 44 16.61 2.56 -2.97
N ARG A 45 17.25 2.47 -1.80
CA ARG A 45 18.09 1.33 -1.44
C ARG A 45 17.29 0.04 -1.32
N ASP A 46 16.18 0.08 -0.59
CA ASP A 46 15.38 -1.13 -0.35
C ASP A 46 14.66 -1.58 -1.63
N TYR A 47 14.25 -0.64 -2.48
CA TYR A 47 13.74 -0.94 -3.82
C TYR A 47 14.79 -1.57 -4.74
N THR A 48 16.00 -1.01 -4.78
CA THR A 48 17.11 -1.58 -5.56
C THR A 48 17.45 -3.00 -5.10
N ARG A 49 17.37 -3.28 -3.78
CA ARG A 49 17.55 -4.62 -3.23
C ARG A 49 16.42 -5.57 -3.64
N TYR A 50 15.18 -5.09 -3.57
CA TYR A 50 14.00 -5.81 -4.03
C TYR A 50 14.09 -6.24 -5.49
N GLU A 51 14.49 -5.34 -6.38
CA GLU A 51 14.65 -5.67 -7.79
C GLU A 51 15.72 -6.73 -8.05
N ARG A 52 16.73 -6.85 -7.17
CA ARG A 52 17.78 -7.88 -7.27
C ARG A 52 17.37 -9.23 -6.66
N ASN A 53 16.67 -9.23 -5.53
CA ASN A 53 16.22 -10.45 -4.86
C ASN A 53 14.84 -10.23 -4.18
N LYS A 54 13.78 -10.45 -4.96
CA LYS A 54 12.41 -10.16 -4.55
C LYS A 54 12.00 -10.92 -3.28
N THR A 55 12.20 -12.24 -3.24
CA THR A 55 11.69 -13.10 -2.17
C THR A 55 12.23 -12.74 -0.78
N GLU A 56 13.53 -12.43 -0.68
CA GLU A 56 14.16 -12.16 0.61
C GLU A 56 13.98 -10.72 1.09
N THR A 57 13.78 -9.78 0.16
CA THR A 57 13.82 -8.34 0.48
C THR A 57 12.46 -7.64 0.38
N GLU A 58 11.43 -8.32 -0.13
CA GLU A 58 10.05 -7.83 -0.17
C GLU A 58 9.57 -7.33 1.20
N THR A 59 9.80 -8.10 2.26
CA THR A 59 9.36 -7.72 3.62
C THR A 59 9.95 -6.38 4.05
N ALA A 60 11.25 -6.16 3.76
CA ALA A 60 11.95 -4.94 4.11
C ALA A 60 11.49 -3.74 3.28
N LEU A 61 11.18 -3.94 1.99
CA LEU A 61 10.60 -2.89 1.17
C LEU A 61 9.22 -2.47 1.70
N ILE A 62 8.35 -3.44 2.00
CA ILE A 62 7.02 -3.13 2.55
C ILE A 62 7.16 -2.46 3.92
N ASP A 63 8.10 -2.87 4.78
CA ASP A 63 8.39 -2.18 6.06
C ASP A 63 8.75 -0.71 5.81
N THR A 64 9.67 -0.44 4.87
CA THR A 64 10.05 0.94 4.54
C THR A 64 8.89 1.76 3.99
N VAL A 65 8.09 1.22 3.08
CA VAL A 65 6.91 1.93 2.54
C VAL A 65 5.91 2.20 3.67
N MET A 66 5.52 1.18 4.42
CA MET A 66 4.46 1.33 5.41
C MET A 66 4.88 2.18 6.61
N GLU A 67 6.04 1.89 7.19
CA GLU A 67 6.47 2.51 8.45
C GLU A 67 7.15 3.87 8.24
N ARG A 68 7.88 4.06 7.12
CA ARG A 68 8.67 5.28 6.88
C ARG A 68 8.01 6.24 5.90
N VAL A 69 7.42 5.73 4.82
CA VAL A 69 6.73 6.58 3.83
C VAL A 69 5.31 6.91 4.30
N CYS A 70 4.53 5.91 4.72
CA CYS A 70 3.16 6.11 5.18
C CYS A 70 3.04 6.42 6.68
N ASN A 71 4.17 6.44 7.41
CA ASN A 71 4.23 6.71 8.85
C ASN A 71 3.36 5.77 9.72
N LEU A 72 2.99 4.59 9.21
CA LEU A 72 2.24 3.57 9.97
C LEU A 72 3.20 2.82 10.89
N ASN A 73 3.59 3.46 11.99
CA ASN A 73 4.56 2.94 12.96
C ASN A 73 4.09 3.20 14.40
N GLU A 74 4.91 2.86 15.39
CA GLU A 74 4.57 3.04 16.81
C GLU A 74 4.23 4.50 17.17
N ILE A 75 4.86 5.48 16.53
CA ILE A 75 4.59 6.92 16.74
C ILE A 75 3.18 7.27 16.29
N SER A 76 2.69 6.66 15.20
CA SER A 76 1.28 6.80 14.78
C SER A 76 0.28 6.12 15.72
N GLY A 77 0.76 5.36 16.71
CA GLY A 77 -0.07 4.71 17.72
C GLY A 77 -0.65 3.37 17.26
N GLY A 78 0.05 2.65 16.38
CA GLY A 78 -0.33 1.29 16.02
C GLY A 78 0.85 0.34 15.86
N ILE A 79 0.56 -0.95 15.81
CA ILE A 79 1.54 -2.03 15.77
C ILE A 79 1.33 -2.91 14.53
N TRP A 80 2.44 -3.42 13.98
CA TRP A 80 2.38 -4.39 12.88
C TRP A 80 2.41 -5.82 13.41
N VAL A 81 1.35 -6.57 13.16
CA VAL A 81 1.27 -8.01 13.37
C VAL A 81 1.65 -8.72 12.07
N LYS A 82 2.62 -9.64 12.12
CA LYS A 82 3.18 -10.32 10.93
C LYS A 82 3.13 -11.84 11.07
N GLY A 83 3.07 -12.54 9.93
CA GLY A 83 3.27 -13.99 9.86
C GLY A 83 2.26 -14.82 10.65
N ALA A 84 2.76 -15.75 11.48
CA ALA A 84 1.94 -16.69 12.24
C ALA A 84 1.03 -16.00 13.28
N SER A 85 1.43 -14.83 13.78
CA SER A 85 0.69 -14.08 14.80
C SER A 85 -0.58 -13.40 14.27
N ILE A 86 -0.80 -13.39 12.95
CA ILE A 86 -1.99 -12.80 12.34
C ILE A 86 -3.20 -13.71 12.61
N ASP A 87 -4.21 -13.15 13.26
CA ASP A 87 -5.49 -13.80 13.54
C ASP A 87 -6.21 -14.24 12.25
N GLN A 88 -6.85 -15.42 12.30
CA GLN A 88 -7.62 -15.96 11.18
C GLN A 88 -8.78 -15.04 10.76
N LYS A 89 -9.31 -14.21 11.66
CA LYS A 89 -10.40 -13.25 11.37
C LYS A 89 -10.05 -12.26 10.25
N TYR A 90 -8.77 -12.03 9.99
CA TYR A 90 -8.31 -11.16 8.91
C TYR A 90 -8.18 -11.87 7.55
N SER A 91 -8.47 -13.17 7.49
CA SER A 91 -8.46 -13.94 6.24
C SER A 91 -9.77 -13.78 5.50
N ILE A 92 -9.70 -13.57 4.19
CA ILE A 92 -10.88 -13.43 3.32
C ILE A 92 -11.05 -14.67 2.45
N LYS A 93 -12.29 -15.13 2.29
CA LYS A 93 -12.63 -16.17 1.31
C LYS A 93 -12.99 -15.48 0.00
N LEU A 94 -12.20 -15.73 -1.03
CA LEU A 94 -12.40 -15.17 -2.36
C LEU A 94 -13.57 -15.86 -3.06
N SER A 95 -14.11 -15.21 -4.10
CA SER A 95 -15.18 -15.79 -4.93
C SER A 95 -14.76 -17.07 -5.66
N THR A 96 -13.45 -17.32 -5.78
CA THR A 96 -12.86 -18.57 -6.28
C THR A 96 -12.88 -19.71 -5.25
N GLY A 97 -13.23 -19.44 -3.99
CA GLY A 97 -13.18 -20.38 -2.88
C GLY A 97 -11.83 -20.42 -2.15
N GLU A 98 -10.78 -19.79 -2.69
CA GLU A 98 -9.47 -19.65 -2.04
C GLU A 98 -9.56 -18.77 -0.78
N ILE A 99 -8.82 -19.14 0.26
CA ILE A 99 -8.64 -18.27 1.43
C ILE A 99 -7.37 -17.44 1.21
N GLN A 100 -7.50 -16.12 1.24
CA GLN A 100 -6.39 -15.19 1.18
C GLN A 100 -6.13 -14.60 2.57
N LYS A 101 -4.93 -14.83 3.10
CA LYS A 101 -4.46 -14.28 4.37
C LYS A 101 -3.56 -13.07 4.11
N PRO A 102 -3.70 -11.96 4.86
CA PRO A 102 -2.78 -10.84 4.72
C PRO A 102 -1.38 -11.24 5.16
N ARG A 103 -0.38 -10.58 4.59
CA ARG A 103 1.03 -10.78 4.94
C ARG A 103 1.35 -10.15 6.30
N ARG A 104 0.62 -9.08 6.63
CA ARG A 104 0.73 -8.27 7.84
C ARG A 104 -0.55 -7.47 8.06
N VAL A 105 -0.82 -7.10 9.30
CA VAL A 105 -1.95 -6.26 9.69
C VAL A 105 -1.42 -5.17 10.61
N TRP A 106 -1.73 -3.90 10.31
CA TRP A 106 -1.51 -2.82 11.24
C TRP A 106 -2.75 -2.66 12.10
N GLU A 107 -2.56 -2.61 13.42
CA GLU A 107 -3.62 -2.43 14.41
C GLU A 107 -3.38 -1.11 15.13
N GLY A 108 -4.32 -0.17 14.97
CA GLY A 108 -4.29 1.14 15.60
C GLY A 108 -4.90 1.12 17.01
N LYS A 109 -4.51 2.10 17.82
CA LYS A 109 -4.94 2.24 19.23
C LYS A 109 -6.45 2.36 19.44
N ASN A 110 -7.23 2.79 18.43
CA ASN A 110 -8.68 2.91 18.54
C ASN A 110 -9.42 1.80 17.79
N GLY A 111 -8.74 0.68 17.50
CA GLY A 111 -9.33 -0.44 16.77
C GLY A 111 -9.30 -0.28 15.25
N GLU A 112 -8.53 0.69 14.73
CA GLU A 112 -8.27 0.77 13.29
C GLU A 112 -7.49 -0.47 12.83
N VAL A 113 -7.84 -1.00 11.65
CA VAL A 113 -7.17 -2.18 11.10
C VAL A 113 -6.81 -1.93 9.64
N PHE A 114 -5.56 -2.19 9.29
CA PHE A 114 -5.08 -2.10 7.91
C PHE A 114 -4.35 -3.39 7.49
N PRO A 115 -5.06 -4.34 6.85
CA PRO A 115 -4.47 -5.57 6.34
C PRO A 115 -3.73 -5.32 5.02
N VAL A 116 -2.51 -5.81 4.91
CA VAL A 116 -1.69 -5.70 3.68
C VAL A 116 -1.56 -7.06 3.04
N PHE A 117 -2.01 -7.15 1.79
CA PHE A 117 -1.89 -8.32 0.94
C PHE A 117 -0.80 -8.10 -0.10
N VAL A 118 -0.09 -9.17 -0.44
CA VAL A 118 0.94 -9.15 -1.49
C VAL A 118 0.51 -10.10 -2.59
N ASP A 119 0.50 -9.58 -3.82
CA ASP A 119 0.23 -10.35 -5.03
C ASP A 119 1.53 -10.45 -5.84
N LYS A 120 1.76 -11.62 -6.45
CA LYS A 120 2.90 -11.85 -7.35
C LYS A 120 2.69 -11.24 -8.72
N ALA A 121 1.47 -10.80 -9.04
CA ALA A 121 1.15 -10.15 -10.29
C ALA A 121 1.88 -8.80 -10.42
N THR A 122 2.57 -8.60 -11.54
CA THR A 122 3.40 -7.42 -11.82
C THR A 122 2.62 -6.21 -12.33
N ARG A 123 1.33 -6.38 -12.69
CA ARG A 123 0.44 -5.30 -13.12
C ARG A 123 -0.94 -5.46 -12.49
N ILE A 124 -1.48 -4.36 -11.99
CA ILE A 124 -2.87 -4.24 -11.53
C ILE A 124 -3.74 -3.96 -12.77
N GLY A 125 -4.86 -4.68 -12.92
CA GLY A 125 -5.87 -4.37 -13.96
C GLY A 125 -5.58 -4.77 -15.42
N VAL A 126 -4.38 -5.26 -15.78
CA VAL A 126 -4.04 -5.63 -17.18
C VAL A 126 -3.85 -7.13 -17.35
N GLY A 127 -4.55 -7.74 -18.32
CA GLY A 127 -4.33 -9.13 -18.76
C GLY A 127 -4.80 -10.22 -17.79
N ARG A 128 -5.58 -9.86 -16.77
CA ARG A 128 -6.04 -10.82 -15.75
C ARG A 128 -7.26 -11.58 -16.26
N GLY A 129 -7.13 -12.90 -16.41
CA GLY A 129 -8.32 -13.78 -16.40
C GLY A 129 -9.11 -13.55 -15.12
N LYS A 130 -10.44 -13.78 -15.16
CA LYS A 130 -11.41 -13.42 -14.11
C LYS A 130 -10.94 -13.69 -12.66
N ARG A 131 -10.13 -14.73 -12.44
CA ARG A 131 -9.57 -15.16 -11.14
C ARG A 131 -8.59 -14.20 -10.47
N ALA A 132 -7.81 -13.43 -11.23
CA ALA A 132 -6.82 -12.50 -10.65
C ALA A 132 -7.39 -11.10 -10.41
N VAL A 133 -8.52 -10.76 -11.05
CA VAL A 133 -9.27 -9.53 -10.77
C VAL A 133 -10.14 -9.70 -9.52
N SER A 134 -10.63 -10.91 -9.25
CA SER A 134 -11.45 -11.24 -8.08
C SER A 134 -10.71 -11.27 -6.74
N LYS A 135 -9.43 -10.87 -6.69
CA LYS A 135 -8.59 -10.81 -5.47
C LYS A 135 -8.49 -9.41 -4.88
N VAL A 136 -9.23 -8.45 -5.44
CA VAL A 136 -9.27 -7.04 -5.04
C VAL A 136 -10.69 -6.71 -4.57
#